data_AF-A0A7X3X171-F1
#
_entry.id   AF-A0A7X3X171-F1
#
_cell.length_a   1.000
_cell.length_b   1.000
_cell.length_c   1.000
_cell.angle_alpha   90.00
_cell.angle_beta   90.00
_cell.angle_gamma   90.00
#
_symmetry.space_group_name_H-M   'P 1'
#
loop_
_entity.id
_entity.type
_entity.pdbx_description
1 polymer ?
#
loop_
_entity_poly.entity_id
_entity_poly.type
_entity_poly.pdbx_seq_one_letter_code
_entity_poly.pdbx_strand_id
1 'polypeptide(L)' 'MTPRSHYLPRTPAGRIATIAFIAAMALAQPPIVHGLMNRTEPLILGTPFLFAYLLVVYFLGIAVLVWALRKNV' A
#
# COMPACT_ATOMS: atom_id res chain seq x y z
N MET A 1 14.04 -27.48 -18.46
CA MET A 1 12.97 -26.62 -17.93
C MET A 1 13.49 -25.94 -16.67
N THR A 2 13.78 -24.64 -16.70
CA THR A 2 14.20 -23.91 -15.50
C THR A 2 13.03 -23.86 -14.50
N PRO A 3 13.24 -24.19 -13.22
CA PRO A 3 12.19 -24.08 -12.21
C PRO A 3 11.70 -22.62 -12.14
N ARG A 4 10.42 -22.39 -12.45
CA ARG A 4 9.85 -21.05 -12.38
C ARG A 4 9.65 -20.67 -10.91
N SER A 5 10.35 -19.63 -10.45
CA SER A 5 10.32 -19.16 -9.07
C SER A 5 8.89 -19.08 -8.51
N HIS A 6 8.69 -19.59 -7.29
CA HIS A 6 7.41 -19.51 -6.57
C HIS A 6 7.20 -18.13 -5.93
N TYR A 7 8.26 -17.33 -5.80
CA TYR A 7 8.23 -16.00 -5.19
C TYR A 7 7.64 -14.91 -6.09
N LEU A 8 7.44 -15.19 -7.38
CA LEU A 8 6.88 -14.23 -8.34
C LEU A 8 5.41 -14.53 -8.62
N PRO A 9 4.53 -13.50 -8.65
CA PRO A 9 3.12 -13.67 -8.93
C PRO A 9 2.91 -14.22 -10.35
N ARG A 10 2.24 -15.38 -10.41
CA ARG A 10 2.02 -16.15 -11.64
C ARG A 10 0.73 -15.78 -12.36
N THR A 11 -0.24 -15.23 -11.63
CA THR A 11 -1.56 -14.84 -12.13
C THR A 11 -1.65 -13.33 -12.33
N PRO A 12 -2.50 -12.85 -13.26
CA PRO A 12 -2.76 -11.41 -13.41
C PRO A 12 -3.25 -10.79 -12.10
N ALA A 13 -4.14 -11.48 -11.37
CA ALA A 13 -4.65 -11.02 -10.08
C ALA A 13 -3.53 -10.89 -9.02
N GLY A 14 -2.63 -11.87 -8.93
CA GLY A 14 -1.47 -11.79 -8.03
C GLY A 14 -0.54 -10.65 -8.41
N ARG A 15 -0.32 -10.39 -9.70
CA ARG A 15 0.49 -9.24 -10.15
C ARG A 15 -0.14 -7.91 -9.75
N ILE A 16 -1.46 -7.78 -9.93
CA ILE A 16 -2.22 -6.60 -9.50
C ILE A 16 -2.10 -6.43 -7.98
N ALA A 17 -2.30 -7.50 -7.19
CA ALA A 17 -2.17 -7.45 -5.73
C ALA A 17 -0.77 -7.00 -5.32
N THR A 18 0.28 -7.60 -5.89
CA THR A 18 1.68 -7.25 -5.58
C THR A 18 1.98 -5.79 -5.93
N ILE A 19 1.63 -5.33 -7.13
CA ILE A 19 1.89 -3.95 -7.56
C ILE A 19 1.10 -2.96 -6.69
N ALA A 20 -0.17 -3.24 -6.42
CA ALA A 20 -1.02 -2.38 -5.58
C ALA A 20 -0.49 -2.32 -4.14
N PHE A 21 -0.05 -3.45 -3.59
CA PHE A 21 0.54 -3.50 -2.26
C PHE A 21 1.87 -2.73 -2.18
N ILE A 22 2.76 -2.93 -3.17
CA ILE A 22 4.02 -2.17 -3.25
C ILE A 22 3.74 -0.67 -3.37
N ALA A 23 2.76 -0.27 -4.18
CA ALA A 23 2.36 1.13 -4.30
C ALA A 23 1.85 1.70 -2.96
N ALA A 24 0.99 0.97 -2.25
CA ALA A 24 0.51 1.38 -0.92
C ALA A 24 1.69 1.50 0.09
N MET A 25 2.62 0.55 0.07
CA MET A 25 3.82 0.60 0.92
C MET A 25 4.71 1.79 0.58
N ALA A 26 4.91 2.08 -0.71
CA ALA A 26 5.68 3.22 -1.18
C ALA A 26 5.08 4.55 -0.72
N LEU A 27 3.75 4.69 -0.77
CA LEU A 27 3.03 5.85 -0.26
C LEU A 27 3.22 6.06 1.25
N ALA A 28 3.39 4.97 2.01
CA ALA A 28 3.68 5.02 3.43
C ALA A 28 5.17 5.26 3.76
N GLN A 29 6.08 5.26 2.77
CA GLN A 29 7.51 5.42 3.04
C GLN A 29 7.91 6.89 3.31
N PRO A 30 8.95 7.13 4.14
CA PRO A 30 9.40 8.47 4.49
C PRO A 30 9.62 9.40 3.28
N PRO A 31 10.27 8.99 2.16
CA PRO A 31 10.49 9.90 1.04
C PRO A 31 9.20 10.47 0.43
N ILE A 32 8.14 9.66 0.34
CA ILE A 32 6.86 10.12 -0.19
C ILE A 32 6.10 10.92 0.86
N VAL A 33 6.03 10.40 2.08
CA VAL A 33 5.37 11.07 3.20
C VAL A 33 5.98 12.45 3.46
N HIS A 34 7.30 12.56 3.59
CA HIS A 34 7.98 13.84 3.76
C HIS A 34 7.95 14.71 2.50
N GLY A 35 7.87 14.12 1.30
CA GLY A 35 7.72 14.89 0.06
C GLY A 35 6.35 15.57 -0.08
N LEU A 36 5.27 14.87 0.28
CA LEU A 36 3.89 15.38 0.16
C LEU A 36 3.37 16.06 1.43
N MET A 37 3.81 15.60 2.60
CA MET A 37 3.27 15.92 3.92
C MET A 37 4.41 16.26 4.89
N ASN A 38 5.33 17.13 4.46
CA ASN A 38 6.49 17.53 5.29
C ASN A 38 6.13 18.39 6.53
N ARG A 39 4.84 18.65 6.75
CA ARG A 39 4.34 19.54 7.79
C ARG A 39 3.19 18.86 8.52
N THR A 40 3.15 19.04 9.83
CA THR A 40 2.02 18.62 10.69
C THR A 40 0.76 19.48 10.47
N GLU A 41 0.87 20.54 9.67
CA GLU A 41 -0.21 21.36 9.18
C GLU A 41 -0.50 20.97 7.72
N PRO A 42 -1.76 20.72 7.32
CA PRO A 42 -2.99 21.11 7.99
C PRO A 42 -3.46 20.14 9.09
N LEU A 43 -4.23 20.66 10.05
CA LEU A 43 -4.94 19.87 11.04
C LEU A 43 -6.35 19.56 10.52
N ILE A 44 -6.81 18.31 10.68
CA ILE A 44 -8.21 17.92 10.58
C ILE A 44 -8.70 17.58 11.97
N LEU A 45 -9.74 18.25 12.45
CA LEU A 45 -10.34 18.03 13.77
C LEU A 45 -9.31 18.06 14.93
N GLY A 46 -8.29 18.93 14.81
CA GLY A 46 -7.21 19.04 15.81
C GLY A 46 -6.11 17.99 15.71
N THR A 47 -6.18 17.08 14.73
CA THR A 47 -5.13 16.08 14.47
C THR A 47 -4.38 16.39 13.17
N PRO A 48 -3.06 16.19 13.09
CA PRO A 48 -2.30 16.29 11.85
C PRO A 48 -2.94 15.48 10.72
N PHE A 49 -3.19 16.13 9.57
CA PHE A 49 -3.73 15.48 8.37
C PHE A 49 -2.94 14.25 7.96
N LEU A 50 -1.62 14.27 8.23
CA LEU A 50 -0.72 13.13 8.03
C LEU A 50 -1.27 11.82 8.61
N PHE A 51 -1.90 11.86 9.79
CA PHE A 51 -2.47 10.65 10.40
C PHE A 51 -3.68 10.12 9.62
N ALA A 52 -4.57 11.01 9.16
CA ALA A 52 -5.69 10.62 8.31
C ALA A 52 -5.21 10.05 6.96
N TYR A 53 -4.19 10.67 6.37
CA TYR A 53 -3.54 10.15 5.16
C TYR A 53 -2.99 8.74 5.36
N LEU A 54 -2.16 8.53 6.39
CA LEU A 54 -1.58 7.22 6.67
C LEU A 54 -2.64 6.17 7.01
N LEU A 55 -3.69 6.56 7.73
CA LEU A 55 -4.83 5.69 8.03
C LEU A 55 -5.48 5.16 6.74
N VAL A 56 -5.74 6.04 5.77
CA VAL A 56 -6.30 5.66 4.47
C VAL A 56 -5.34 4.74 3.72
N VAL A 57 -4.04 5.06 3.69
CA VAL A 57 -3.03 4.23 3.00
C VAL A 57 -2.95 2.83 3.62
N TYR A 58 -2.99 2.72 4.95
CA TYR A 58 -2.99 1.42 5.62
C TYR A 58 -4.27 0.63 5.37
N PHE A 59 -5.44 1.28 5.39
CA PHE A 59 -6.68 0.61 5.02
C PHE A 59 -6.66 0.11 3.57
N LEU A 60 -6.07 0.87 2.65
CA LEU A 60 -5.88 0.42 1.26
C LEU A 60 -4.96 -0.81 1.21
N GLY A 61 -3.84 -0.80 1.93
CA GLY A 61 -2.94 -1.96 2.02
C GLY A 61 -3.65 -3.20 2.57
N ILE A 62 -4.41 -3.05 3.66
CA ILE A 62 -5.21 -4.14 4.23
C ILE A 62 -6.28 -4.62 3.24
N ALA A 63 -6.97 -3.71 2.56
CA ALA A 63 -7.99 -4.06 1.56
C ALA A 63 -7.39 -4.85 0.39
N VAL A 64 -6.19 -4.51 -0.07
CA VAL A 64 -5.46 -5.28 -1.10
C VAL A 64 -5.16 -6.70 -0.60
N LEU A 65 -4.70 -6.86 0.64
CA LEU A 65 -4.42 -8.18 1.22
C LEU A 65 -5.70 -9.01 1.39
N VAL A 66 -6.77 -8.41 1.90
CA VAL A 66 -8.08 -9.07 2.01
C VAL A 66 -8.60 -9.46 0.62
N TRP A 67 -8.41 -8.61 -0.38
CA TRP A 67 -8.80 -8.90 -1.76
C TRP A 67 -7.99 -10.06 -2.35
N ALA A 68 -6.67 -10.07 -2.16
CA ALA A 68 -5.79 -11.16 -2.61
C ALA A 68 -6.19 -12.49 -1.95
N LEU A 69 -6.44 -12.47 -0.64
CA LEU A 69 -6.95 -13.63 0.11
C LEU A 69 -8.27 -14.14 -0.47
N ARG A 70 -9.24 -13.25 -0.72
CA ARG A 70 -10.54 -13.62 -1.34
C ARG A 70 -10.39 -14.17 -2.75
N LYS A 71 -9.30 -13.83 -3.45
CA LYS A 71 -9.00 -14.33 -4.80
C LYS A 71 -8.10 -15.58 -4.79
N ASN A 72 -7.66 -16.05 -3.61
CA ASN A 72 -6.72 -17.16 -3.44
C ASN A 72 -5.44 -17.01 -4.27
N VAL A 73 -4.89 -15.78 -4.30
CA VAL A 73 -3.69 -15.41 -5.08
C VAL A 73 -2.58 -14.85 -4.23
#